data_AF-A0A9D5LZJ3-F1
#
_entry.id   AF-A0A9D5LZJ3-F1
#
_cell.length_a   1.000
_cell.length_b   1.000
_cell.length_c   1.000
_cell.angle_alpha   90.00
_cell.angle_beta   90.00
_cell.angle_gamma   90.00
#
_symmetry.space_group_name_H-M   'P 1'
#
loop_
_entity.id
_entity.type
_entity.pdbx_description
1 polymer ?
#
loop_
_entity_poly.entity_id
_entity_poly.type
_entity_poly.pdbx_seq_one_letter_code
_entity_poly.pdbx_strand_id
1 'polypeptide(L)'
;MKIKYKFANETVEIEVTEEWGSILIDLDRQEYNNNHKETRRHCPLSAYSYEGEVFSVEDENLTKLIEDTEPGKLLAAILKLSPKQQELIRSIYIDKISVNEYAKRHGVTQSAISHRLAAAKKNLKKLI
;
A
#
# COMPACT_ATOMS: atom_id res chain seq x y z
N MET A 1 16.76 44.27 15.15
CA MET A 1 16.44 42.86 15.46
C MET A 1 17.13 41.95 14.44
N LYS A 2 17.64 40.78 14.86
CA LYS A 2 18.20 39.78 13.92
C LYS A 2 17.20 38.67 13.68
N ILE A 3 16.92 38.37 12.41
CA ILE A 3 16.01 37.30 12.03
C ILE A 3 16.78 36.27 11.20
N LYS A 4 16.51 34.99 11.49
CA LYS A 4 17.09 33.85 10.78
C LYS A 4 16.10 33.36 9.74
N TYR A 5 16.47 33.45 8.48
CA TYR A 5 15.68 32.93 7.38
C TYR A 5 16.31 31.65 6.82
N LYS A 6 15.53 30.57 6.74
CA LYS A 6 15.99 29.26 6.26
C LYS A 6 15.48 29.03 4.84
N PHE A 7 16.40 29.02 3.87
CA PHE A 7 16.14 28.52 2.52
C PHE A 7 16.35 27.01 2.48
N ALA A 8 15.95 26.37 1.38
CA ALA A 8 16.14 24.94 1.17
C ALA A 8 17.63 24.52 1.18
N ASN A 9 18.54 25.44 0.79
CA ASN A 9 19.96 25.15 0.62
C ASN A 9 20.84 25.82 1.68
N GLU A 10 20.38 26.89 2.33
CA GLU A 10 21.20 27.68 3.26
C GLU A 10 20.34 28.45 4.28
N THR A 11 20.97 28.97 5.33
CA THR A 11 20.33 29.82 6.34
C THR A 11 21.06 31.15 6.41
N VAL A 12 20.31 32.25 6.31
CA VAL A 12 20.85 33.62 6.30
C VAL A 12 20.34 34.37 7.52
N GLU A 13 21.23 35.12 8.17
CA GLU A 13 20.88 36.06 9.24
C GLU A 13 20.78 37.47 8.68
N ILE A 14 19.64 38.12 8.87
CA ILE A 14 19.38 39.47 8.37
C ILE A 14 19.09 40.39 9.55
N GLU A 15 19.75 41.54 9.57
CA GLU A 15 19.45 42.62 10.50
C GLU A 15 18.29 43.45 9.96
N VAL A 16 17.20 43.52 10.73
CA VAL A 16 15.94 44.16 10.37
C VAL A 16 15.59 45.19 11.45
N THR A 17 14.93 46.29 11.08
CA THR A 17 14.43 47.27 12.06
C THR A 17 13.33 46.68 12.94
N GLU A 18 13.07 47.28 14.09
CA GLU A 18 12.08 46.77 15.06
C GLU A 18 10.65 46.77 14.49
N GLU A 19 10.28 47.80 13.72
CA GLU A 19 8.98 47.89 13.05
C GLU A 19 8.73 46.68 12.15
N TRP A 20 9.64 46.42 11.21
CA TRP A 20 9.57 45.27 10.30
C TRP A 20 9.67 43.93 11.04
N GLY A 21 10.48 43.86 12.11
CA GLY A 21 10.57 42.68 12.96
C GLY A 21 9.25 42.33 13.63
N SER A 22 8.53 43.34 14.14
CA SER A 22 7.22 43.15 14.77
C SER A 22 6.15 42.67 13.77
N ILE A 23 6.16 43.21 12.55
CA ILE A 23 5.26 42.81 11.47
C ILE A 23 5.53 41.34 11.09
N LEU A 24 6.79 40.96 10.95
CA LEU A 24 7.15 39.59 10.57
C LEU A 24 6.68 38.57 11.62
N ILE A 25 6.88 38.86 12.91
CA ILE A 25 6.42 38.01 14.01
C ILE A 25 4.88 37.84 13.97
N ASP A 26 4.14 38.92 13.70
CA ASP A 26 2.69 38.82 13.63
C ASP A 26 2.23 38.00 12.42
N LEU A 27 2.90 38.16 11.26
CA LEU A 27 2.62 37.36 10.07
C LEU A 27 2.90 35.87 10.31
N ASP A 28 4.03 35.50 10.94
CA ASP A 28 4.36 34.12 11.29
C ASP A 28 3.28 33.52 12.22
N ARG A 29 2.80 34.30 13.18
CA ARG A 29 1.71 33.88 14.09
C ARG A 29 0.40 33.66 13.34
N GLN A 30 0.05 34.55 12.41
CA GLN A 30 -1.15 34.41 11.59
C GLN A 30 -1.06 33.19 10.67
N GLU A 31 0.09 32.97 10.03
CA GLU A 31 0.34 31.79 9.20
C GLU A 31 0.21 30.50 10.02
N TYR A 32 0.82 30.45 11.21
CA TYR A 32 0.68 29.31 12.11
C TYR A 32 -0.78 29.01 12.45
N ASN A 33 -1.55 30.04 12.83
CA ASN A 33 -2.96 29.88 13.17
C ASN A 33 -3.80 29.39 11.98
N ASN A 34 -3.53 29.90 10.79
CA ASN A 34 -4.19 29.46 9.56
C ASN A 34 -3.84 28.01 9.23
N ASN A 35 -2.55 27.65 9.24
CA ASN A 35 -2.10 26.28 9.02
C ASN A 35 -2.70 25.30 10.04
N HIS A 36 -2.77 25.69 11.32
CA HIS A 36 -3.40 24.87 12.35
C HIS A 36 -4.92 24.73 12.13
N LYS A 37 -5.60 25.80 11.72
CA LYS A 37 -7.03 25.78 11.37
C LYS A 37 -7.32 24.84 10.19
N GLU A 38 -6.50 24.91 9.15
CA GLU A 38 -6.62 24.08 7.94
C GLU A 38 -6.31 22.60 8.25
N THR A 39 -5.14 22.32 8.84
CA THR A 39 -4.69 20.94 9.12
C THR A 39 -5.55 20.19 10.15
N ARG A 40 -6.31 20.91 10.99
CA ARG A 40 -7.29 20.27 11.89
C ARG A 40 -8.48 19.65 11.15
N ARG A 41 -8.78 20.11 9.93
CA ARG A 41 -9.95 19.67 9.14
C ARG A 41 -9.59 19.05 7.80
N HIS A 42 -8.33 19.18 7.37
CA HIS A 42 -7.84 18.69 6.08
C HIS A 42 -6.55 17.90 6.26
N CYS A 43 -6.44 16.77 5.55
CA CYS A 43 -5.19 16.04 5.40
C CYS A 43 -4.48 16.53 4.13
N PRO A 44 -3.16 16.84 4.19
CA PRO A 44 -2.41 17.22 3.00
C PRO A 44 -2.34 16.05 2.02
N LEU A 45 -2.25 16.35 0.72
CA LEU A 45 -2.19 15.30 -0.30
C LEU A 45 -0.99 14.36 -0.10
N SER A 46 0.13 14.89 0.41
CA SER A 46 1.33 14.13 0.74
C SER A 46 1.15 13.11 1.87
N ALA A 47 0.09 13.21 2.68
CA ALA A 47 -0.22 12.21 3.70
C ALA A 47 -0.92 10.97 3.14
N TYR A 48 -1.42 11.01 1.90
CA TYR A 48 -2.07 9.87 1.27
C TYR A 48 -1.06 9.00 0.52
N SER A 49 -1.20 7.68 0.67
CA SER A 49 -0.48 6.72 -0.18
C SER A 49 -1.13 6.66 -1.56
N TYR A 50 -0.33 6.68 -2.62
CA TYR A 50 -0.82 6.35 -3.96
C TYR A 50 -1.45 4.95 -3.93
N GLU A 51 -2.68 4.83 -4.45
CA GLU A 51 -3.53 3.61 -4.38
C GLU A 51 -3.80 3.11 -2.95
N GLY A 52 -3.74 3.99 -1.95
CA GLY A 52 -4.08 3.67 -0.56
C GLY A 52 -5.58 3.44 -0.33
N GLU A 53 -5.91 2.89 0.84
CA GLU A 53 -7.28 2.53 1.25
C GLU A 53 -8.29 3.69 1.16
N VAL A 54 -7.85 4.93 1.36
CA VAL A 54 -8.70 6.13 1.22
C VAL A 54 -9.27 6.29 -0.19
N PHE A 55 -8.59 5.73 -1.18
CA PHE A 55 -9.05 5.72 -2.58
C PHE A 55 -9.78 4.42 -2.96
N SER A 56 -9.92 3.47 -2.03
CA SER A 56 -10.68 2.25 -2.28
C SER A 56 -12.17 2.55 -2.36
N VAL A 57 -12.85 1.90 -3.31
CA VAL A 57 -14.29 2.02 -3.50
C VAL A 57 -14.85 0.62 -3.70
N GLU A 58 -15.85 0.28 -2.89
CA GLU A 58 -16.64 -0.93 -3.09
C GLU A 58 -17.66 -0.68 -4.21
N ASP A 59 -17.28 -0.99 -5.45
CA ASP A 59 -18.14 -0.91 -6.62
C ASP A 59 -18.32 -2.31 -7.23
N GLU A 60 -19.56 -2.80 -7.25
CA GLU A 60 -19.92 -4.08 -7.83
C GLU A 60 -19.60 -4.15 -9.33
N ASN A 61 -19.72 -3.05 -10.07
CA ASN A 61 -19.43 -3.01 -11.50
C ASN A 61 -17.92 -3.11 -11.77
N LEU A 62 -17.10 -2.45 -10.95
CA LEU A 62 -15.63 -2.61 -11.01
C LEU A 62 -15.24 -4.03 -10.63
N THR A 63 -15.89 -4.61 -9.61
CA THR A 63 -15.65 -6.00 -9.19
C THR A 63 -15.96 -6.97 -10.34
N LYS A 64 -17.11 -6.83 -11.00
CA LYS A 64 -17.48 -7.65 -12.18
C LYS A 64 -16.48 -7.48 -13.33
N LEU A 65 -16.05 -6.24 -13.61
CA LEU A 65 -15.05 -5.98 -14.64
C LEU A 65 -13.73 -6.71 -14.35
N ILE A 66 -13.29 -6.70 -13.09
CA ILE A 66 -12.10 -7.45 -12.65
C ILE A 66 -12.35 -8.95 -12.79
N GLU A 67 -13.48 -9.47 -12.30
CA GLU A 67 -13.83 -10.90 -12.40
C GLU A 67 -13.88 -11.40 -13.84
N ASP A 68 -14.27 -10.57 -14.80
CA ASP A 68 -14.31 -10.92 -16.22
C ASP A 68 -12.93 -11.01 -16.88
N THR A 69 -11.92 -10.38 -16.29
CA THR A 69 -10.52 -10.45 -16.76
C THR A 69 -9.93 -11.84 -16.52
N GLU A 70 -8.94 -12.24 -17.32
CA GLU A 70 -8.19 -13.49 -17.09
C GLU A 70 -7.66 -13.65 -15.65
N PRO A 71 -7.01 -12.64 -15.03
CA PRO A 71 -6.58 -12.76 -13.64
C PRO A 71 -7.75 -12.87 -12.65
N GLY A 72 -8.86 -12.16 -12.88
CA GLY A 72 -10.05 -12.27 -12.04
C GLY A 72 -10.67 -13.66 -12.07
N LYS A 73 -10.83 -14.24 -13.27
CA LYS A 73 -11.30 -15.64 -13.44
C LYS A 73 -10.40 -16.63 -12.73
N LEU A 74 -9.08 -16.45 -12.84
CA LEU A 74 -8.11 -17.28 -12.14
C LEU A 74 -8.24 -17.15 -10.61
N LEU A 75 -8.36 -15.94 -10.08
CA LEU A 75 -8.55 -15.69 -8.65
C LEU A 75 -9.86 -16.32 -8.14
N ALA A 76 -10.96 -16.13 -8.86
CA ALA A 76 -12.25 -16.74 -8.55
C ALA A 76 -12.18 -18.28 -8.56
N ALA A 77 -11.45 -18.87 -9.52
CA ALA A 77 -11.22 -20.31 -9.57
C ALA A 77 -10.36 -20.80 -8.40
N ILE A 78 -9.32 -20.04 -7.99
CA ILE A 78 -8.50 -20.36 -6.82
C ILE A 78 -9.36 -20.36 -5.55
N LEU A 79 -10.26 -19.38 -5.38
CA LEU A 79 -11.15 -19.30 -4.21
C LEU A 79 -12.11 -20.50 -4.10
N LYS A 80 -12.43 -21.17 -5.21
CA LYS A 80 -13.26 -22.39 -5.23
C LYS A 80 -12.50 -23.68 -4.87
N LEU A 81 -11.18 -23.65 -4.78
CA LEU A 81 -10.38 -24.81 -4.36
C LEU A 81 -10.50 -25.08 -2.85
N SER A 82 -10.09 -26.27 -2.41
CA SER A 82 -9.95 -26.55 -0.98
C SER A 82 -8.91 -25.64 -0.30
N PRO A 83 -9.08 -25.27 0.99
CA PRO A 83 -8.14 -24.37 1.69
C PRO A 83 -6.67 -24.83 1.61
N LYS A 84 -6.42 -26.14 1.73
CA LYS A 84 -5.09 -26.74 1.61
C LYS A 84 -4.47 -26.59 0.22
N GLN A 85 -5.28 -26.53 -0.83
CA GLN A 85 -4.83 -26.29 -2.19
C GLN A 85 -4.60 -24.80 -2.45
N GLN A 86 -5.45 -23.94 -1.91
CA GLN A 86 -5.28 -22.48 -1.98
C GLN A 86 -3.96 -22.05 -1.33
N GLU A 87 -3.72 -22.50 -0.09
CA GLU A 87 -2.49 -22.23 0.65
C GLU A 87 -1.25 -22.69 -0.13
N LEU A 88 -1.28 -23.93 -0.63
CA LEU A 88 -0.18 -24.50 -1.42
C LEU A 88 0.14 -23.66 -2.67
N ILE A 89 -0.89 -23.20 -3.39
CA ILE A 89 -0.71 -22.38 -4.60
C ILE A 89 -0.17 -21.00 -4.23
N ARG A 90 -0.73 -20.36 -3.19
CA ARG A 90 -0.27 -19.04 -2.72
C ARG A 90 1.19 -19.08 -2.29
N SER A 91 1.57 -20.05 -1.45
CA SER A 91 2.95 -20.18 -0.97
C SER A 91 3.97 -20.35 -2.10
N ILE A 92 3.64 -21.10 -3.15
CA ILE A 92 4.58 -21.40 -4.23
C ILE A 92 4.61 -20.29 -5.28
N TYR A 93 3.45 -19.77 -5.69
CA TYR A 93 3.36 -18.85 -6.82
C TYR A 93 3.37 -17.37 -6.41
N ILE A 94 2.82 -17.04 -5.25
CA ILE A 94 2.74 -15.66 -4.73
C ILE A 94 3.94 -15.41 -3.80
N ASP A 95 4.09 -16.21 -2.75
CA ASP A 95 5.14 -16.02 -1.74
C ASP A 95 6.53 -16.51 -2.21
N LYS A 96 6.60 -17.12 -3.41
CA LYS A 96 7.82 -17.65 -4.05
C LYS A 96 8.61 -18.65 -3.21
N ILE A 97 7.94 -19.37 -2.30
CA ILE A 97 8.57 -20.43 -1.50
C ILE A 97 8.82 -21.64 -2.40
N SER A 98 10.03 -22.21 -2.32
CA SER A 98 10.35 -23.40 -3.10
C SER A 98 9.56 -24.63 -2.63
N VAL A 99 9.27 -25.55 -3.56
CA VAL A 99 8.58 -26.82 -3.24
C VAL A 99 9.31 -27.60 -2.15
N ASN A 100 10.64 -27.58 -2.16
CA ASN A 100 11.50 -28.23 -1.17
C ASN A 100 11.33 -27.61 0.22
N GLU A 101 11.33 -26.29 0.29
CA GLU A 101 11.20 -25.57 1.56
C GLU A 101 9.81 -25.75 2.15
N TYR A 102 8.77 -25.66 1.32
CA TYR A 102 7.40 -25.96 1.74
C TYR A 102 7.28 -27.40 2.26
N ALA A 103 7.88 -28.37 1.57
CA ALA A 103 7.89 -29.76 2.00
C ALA A 103 8.58 -29.94 3.37
N LYS A 104 9.73 -29.28 3.59
CA LYS A 104 10.43 -29.28 4.88
C LYS A 104 9.58 -28.70 6.01
N ARG A 105 8.91 -27.55 5.79
CA ARG A 105 8.04 -26.90 6.78
C ARG A 105 6.88 -27.81 7.22
N HIS A 106 6.33 -28.59 6.29
CA HIS A 106 5.22 -29.50 6.54
C HIS A 106 5.66 -30.95 6.88
N GLY A 107 6.96 -31.23 7.02
CA GLY A 107 7.47 -32.55 7.37
C GLY A 107 7.15 -33.64 6.34
N VAL A 108 6.99 -33.29 5.06
CA VAL A 108 6.63 -34.21 3.97
C VAL A 108 7.68 -34.24 2.88
N THR A 109 7.63 -35.25 2.00
CA THR A 109 8.56 -35.36 0.88
C THR A 109 8.20 -34.37 -0.23
N GLN A 110 9.21 -33.94 -1.00
CA GLN A 110 9.02 -33.07 -2.17
C GLN A 110 8.08 -33.71 -3.22
N SER A 111 8.15 -35.03 -3.39
CA SER A 111 7.26 -35.77 -4.29
C SER A 111 5.79 -35.65 -3.84
N ALA A 112 5.50 -35.77 -2.54
CA ALA A 112 4.14 -35.60 -2.02
C ALA A 112 3.57 -34.21 -2.31
N ILE A 113 4.37 -33.15 -2.16
CA ILE A 113 3.95 -31.79 -2.52
C ILE A 113 3.74 -31.65 -4.03
N SER A 114 4.59 -32.26 -4.85
CA SER A 114 4.47 -32.24 -6.31
C SER A 114 3.17 -32.90 -6.79
N HIS A 115 2.79 -34.04 -6.19
CA HIS A 115 1.50 -34.68 -6.46
C HIS A 115 0.31 -33.81 -6.01
N ARG A 116 0.39 -33.18 -4.83
CA ARG A 116 -0.65 -32.24 -4.36
C ARG A 116 -0.79 -31.04 -5.30
N LEU A 117 0.31 -30.49 -5.79
CA LEU A 117 0.32 -29.43 -6.79
C LEU A 117 -0.32 -29.87 -8.11
N ALA A 118 0.00 -31.06 -8.61
CA ALA A 118 -0.60 -31.60 -9.83
C ALA A 118 -2.13 -31.75 -9.69
N ALA A 119 -2.59 -32.23 -8.53
CA ALA A 119 -4.01 -32.32 -8.23
C ALA A 119 -4.68 -30.93 -8.16
N ALA A 120 -4.04 -29.96 -7.51
CA ALA A 120 -4.54 -28.59 -7.43
C ALA A 120 -4.65 -27.94 -8.82
N LYS A 121 -3.63 -28.11 -9.67
CA LYS A 121 -3.65 -27.65 -11.08
C LYS A 121 -4.75 -28.32 -11.90
N LYS A 122 -4.95 -29.63 -11.71
CA LYS A 122 -6.04 -30.37 -12.38
C LYS A 122 -7.41 -29.84 -11.97
N ASN A 123 -7.59 -29.50 -10.69
CA ASN A 123 -8.83 -28.91 -10.20
C ASN A 123 -9.04 -27.49 -10.75
N LEU A 124 -7.99 -26.66 -10.78
CA LEU A 124 -8.06 -25.33 -11.41
C LEU A 124 -8.47 -25.40 -12.88
N LYS A 125 -7.87 -26.32 -13.65
CA LYS A 125 -8.19 -26.52 -15.07
C LYS A 125 -9.65 -26.97 -15.31
N LYS A 126 -10.36 -27.46 -14.29
CA LYS A 126 -11.78 -27.78 -14.40
C LYS A 126 -12.69 -26.60 -14.08
N LEU A 127 -12.16 -25.59 -13.40
CA LEU A 127 -12.91 -24.43 -12.90
C LEU A 127 -12.79 -23.21 -13.85
N ILE A 128 -11.79 -23.24 -14.72
CA ILE A 128 -11.51 -22.28 -15.81
C ILE A 128 -11.75 -23.01 -17.12
#